data_AF-A0AAV5IZ07-F1
#
_entry.id   AF-A0AAV5IZ07-F1
#
_cell.length_a   1.000
_cell.length_b   1.000
_cell.length_c   1.000
_cell.angle_alpha   90.00
_cell.angle_beta   90.00
_cell.angle_gamma   90.00
#
_symmetry.space_group_name_H-M   'P 1'
#
loop_
_entity.id
_entity.type
_entity.pdbx_description
1 polymer ?
#
loop_
_entity_poly.entity_id
_entity_poly.type
_entity_poly.pdbx_seq_one_letter_code
_entity_poly.pdbx_strand_id
1 'polypeptide(L)'
;MWPLLKAGGGSGTERDVAVVASLSARVGSIGDNRLGGWHSYRSSKAALNQLTKTVSVEFGRKKDPVICILLHPGTVDTDLSRPFQRNVPEGKLFTKEFSVQKLLNIINNVKSHDNGKFFAWDGQEIPW
;
A
#
# COMPACT_ATOMS: atom_id res chain seq x y z
N MET A 1 7.92 2.33 -18.74
CA MET A 1 7.26 1.61 -17.63
C MET A 1 6.46 0.41 -18.10
N TRP A 2 5.59 0.55 -19.12
CA TRP A 2 4.79 -0.56 -19.67
C TRP A 2 5.59 -1.82 -20.11
N PRO A 3 6.75 -1.72 -20.79
CA PRO A 3 7.55 -2.91 -21.14
C PRO A 3 8.08 -3.69 -19.93
N LEU A 4 8.36 -3.01 -18.81
CA LEU A 4 8.85 -3.64 -17.57
C LEU A 4 7.72 -4.35 -16.81
N LEU A 5 6.50 -3.81 -16.88
CA LEU A 5 5.32 -4.44 -16.26
C LEU A 5 4.89 -5.71 -17.02
N LYS A 6 5.15 -5.79 -18.33
CA LYS A 6 4.94 -7.03 -19.10
C LYS A 6 5.93 -8.14 -18.75
N ALA A 7 7.18 -7.80 -18.43
CA ALA A 7 8.21 -8.77 -18.06
C ALA A 7 8.04 -9.33 -16.63
N GLY A 8 7.32 -8.60 -15.75
CA GLY A 8 7.07 -9.02 -14.37
C GLY A 8 6.17 -10.25 -14.25
N GLY A 9 5.32 -10.52 -15.24
CA GLY A 9 4.64 -11.80 -15.38
C GLY A 9 5.60 -12.82 -16.01
N GLY A 10 6.14 -13.73 -15.20
CA GLY A 10 6.89 -14.90 -15.70
C GLY A 10 8.42 -14.80 -15.75
N SER A 11 9.07 -13.67 -15.41
CA SER A 11 10.54 -13.65 -15.19
C SER A 11 10.90 -13.45 -13.72
N GLY A 12 11.41 -14.50 -13.06
CA GLY A 12 11.85 -14.47 -11.66
C GLY A 12 10.74 -14.52 -10.59
N THR A 13 9.47 -14.62 -10.99
CA THR A 13 8.33 -14.85 -10.08
C THR A 13 7.38 -15.89 -10.67
N GLU A 14 6.73 -16.70 -9.82
CA GLU A 14 5.68 -17.66 -10.22
C GLU A 14 4.33 -16.99 -10.56
N ARG A 15 4.31 -15.66 -10.74
CA ARG A 15 3.08 -14.90 -10.94
C ARG A 15 2.82 -14.64 -12.42
N ASP A 16 1.57 -14.83 -12.80
CA ASP A 16 1.07 -14.51 -14.15
C ASP A 16 0.78 -13.02 -14.35
N VAL A 17 0.75 -12.23 -13.26
CA VAL A 17 0.31 -10.84 -13.24
C VAL A 17 1.31 -9.96 -12.48
N ALA A 18 1.67 -8.82 -13.05
CA ALA A 18 2.53 -7.85 -12.38
C ALA A 18 1.79 -7.13 -11.24
N VAL A 19 2.54 -6.75 -10.20
CA VAL A 19 2.01 -5.99 -9.06
C VAL A 19 2.71 -4.65 -8.91
N VAL A 20 1.92 -3.59 -8.79
CA VAL A 20 2.36 -2.26 -8.38
C VAL A 20 1.83 -1.98 -6.98
N ALA A 21 2.72 -1.95 -6.00
CA ALA A 21 2.39 -1.65 -4.61
C ALA A 21 2.89 -0.25 -4.23
N SER A 22 1.98 0.62 -3.81
CA SER A 22 2.30 1.98 -3.39
C SER A 22 2.28 2.09 -1.86
N LEU A 23 3.36 2.59 -1.26
CA LEU A 23 3.43 2.86 0.18
C LEU A 23 2.59 4.09 0.54
N SER A 24 1.39 3.83 1.06
CA SER A 24 0.48 4.85 1.60
C SER A 24 0.55 4.91 3.13
N ALA A 25 -0.41 5.56 3.75
CA ALA A 25 -0.56 5.61 5.20
C ALA A 25 -2.05 5.62 5.56
N ARG A 26 -2.42 5.01 6.70
CA ARG A 26 -3.81 4.99 7.19
C ARG A 26 -4.43 6.38 7.27
N VAL A 27 -3.62 7.41 7.54
CA VAL A 27 -4.07 8.81 7.58
C VAL A 27 -4.53 9.38 6.22
N GLY A 28 -4.21 8.70 5.11
CA GLY A 28 -4.74 9.00 3.77
C GLY A 28 -6.13 8.40 3.49
N SER A 29 -6.68 7.62 4.43
CA SER A 29 -8.10 7.23 4.41
C SER A 29 -8.95 8.39 4.91
N ILE A 30 -9.91 8.80 4.08
CA ILE A 30 -10.93 9.80 4.39
C ILE A 30 -11.98 9.19 5.34
N GLY A 31 -12.42 7.96 5.08
CA GLY A 31 -13.43 7.24 5.89
C GLY A 31 -12.93 6.84 7.28
N ASP A 32 -11.62 6.71 7.48
CA ASP A 32 -11.00 6.48 8.80
C ASP A 32 -10.56 7.79 9.49
N ASN A 33 -10.83 8.97 8.90
CA ASN A 33 -10.35 10.24 9.43
C ASN A 33 -11.19 10.74 10.63
N ARG A 34 -10.84 10.29 11.83
CA ARG A 34 -11.47 10.71 13.10
C ARG A 34 -10.68 11.73 13.91
N LEU A 35 -9.39 11.90 13.59
CA LEU A 35 -8.44 12.68 14.39
C LEU A 35 -8.04 14.01 13.76
N GLY A 36 -8.13 14.16 12.43
CA GLY A 36 -7.65 15.36 11.73
C GLY A 36 -6.13 15.58 11.80
N GLY A 37 -5.71 16.84 11.65
CA GLY A 37 -4.30 17.27 11.61
C GLY A 37 -3.52 16.78 10.40
N TRP A 38 -2.22 17.11 10.32
CA TRP A 38 -1.30 16.63 9.28
C TRP A 38 -1.80 16.89 7.85
N HIS A 39 -2.44 18.05 7.62
CA HIS A 39 -3.21 18.34 6.40
C HIS A 39 -2.45 18.02 5.11
N SER A 40 -1.22 18.53 4.95
CA SER A 40 -0.41 18.29 3.75
C SER A 40 -0.08 16.81 3.55
N TYR A 41 0.33 16.12 4.62
CA TYR A 41 0.65 14.69 4.55
C TYR A 41 -0.58 13.84 4.23
N ARG A 42 -1.71 14.09 4.90
CA ARG A 42 -3.00 13.43 4.63
C ARG A 42 -3.45 13.65 3.19
N SER A 43 -3.49 14.90 2.73
CA SER A 43 -3.87 15.23 1.35
C SER A 43 -2.96 14.55 0.33
N SER A 44 -1.65 14.50 0.58
CA SER A 44 -0.71 13.81 -0.31
C SER A 44 -0.98 12.30 -0.39
N LYS A 45 -1.31 11.66 0.75
CA LYS A 45 -1.60 10.22 0.81
C LYS A 45 -2.99 9.90 0.26
N ALA A 46 -3.97 10.77 0.45
CA ALA A 46 -5.28 10.67 -0.18
C ALA A 46 -5.20 10.83 -1.71
N ALA A 47 -4.36 11.76 -2.20
CA ALA A 47 -4.10 11.91 -3.63
C ALA A 47 -3.38 10.69 -4.22
N LEU A 48 -2.39 10.13 -3.52
CA LEU A 48 -1.75 8.86 -3.90
C LEU A 48 -2.78 7.72 -3.96
N ASN A 49 -3.64 7.64 -2.96
CA ASN A 49 -4.73 6.66 -2.88
C ASN A 49 -5.63 6.75 -4.14
N GLN A 50 -6.10 7.95 -4.48
CA GLN A 50 -6.91 8.19 -5.68
C GLN A 50 -6.15 7.82 -6.97
N LEU A 51 -4.88 8.20 -7.09
CA LEU A 51 -4.06 7.89 -8.26
C LEU A 51 -3.94 6.37 -8.45
N THR A 52 -3.60 5.62 -7.40
CA THR A 52 -3.49 4.17 -7.47
C THR A 52 -4.83 3.53 -7.81
N LYS A 53 -5.95 4.06 -7.29
CA LYS A 53 -7.29 3.57 -7.66
C LYS A 53 -7.59 3.78 -9.14
N THR A 54 -7.35 4.98 -9.66
CA THR A 54 -7.53 5.28 -11.10
C THR A 54 -6.71 4.33 -11.96
N VAL A 55 -5.41 4.20 -11.68
CA VAL A 55 -4.50 3.34 -12.46
C VAL A 55 -4.88 1.86 -12.34
N SER A 56 -5.39 1.41 -11.19
CA SER A 56 -5.87 0.03 -11.01
C SER A 56 -6.99 -0.33 -11.99
N VAL A 57 -7.89 0.61 -12.27
CA VAL A 57 -9.01 0.43 -13.20
C VAL A 57 -8.51 0.44 -14.64
N GLU A 58 -7.60 1.36 -14.97
CA GLU A 58 -7.03 1.48 -16.32
C GLU A 58 -6.19 0.26 -16.70
N PHE A 59 -5.34 -0.21 -15.78
CA PHE A 59 -4.43 -1.33 -16.04
C PHE A 59 -5.14 -2.68 -15.92
N GLY A 60 -6.16 -2.80 -15.07
CA GLY A 60 -6.96 -4.03 -14.97
C GLY A 60 -7.75 -4.38 -16.23
N ARG A 61 -7.94 -3.44 -17.16
CA ARG A 61 -8.66 -3.65 -18.45
C ARG A 61 -7.72 -3.96 -19.62
N LYS A 62 -6.41 -4.01 -19.41
CA LYS A 62 -5.42 -4.27 -20.46
C LYS A 62 -5.34 -5.77 -20.77
N LYS A 63 -4.85 -6.12 -21.96
CA LYS A 63 -4.59 -7.52 -22.36
C LYS A 63 -3.73 -8.26 -21.34
N ASP A 64 -2.71 -7.56 -20.85
CA ASP A 64 -1.82 -8.02 -19.78
C ASP A 64 -2.17 -7.17 -18.53
N PRO A 65 -3.06 -7.65 -17.64
CA PRO A 65 -3.52 -6.86 -16.50
C PRO A 65 -2.39 -6.64 -15.49
N VAL A 66 -2.55 -5.61 -14.65
CA VAL A 66 -1.64 -5.32 -13.53
C VAL A 66 -2.48 -5.12 -12.28
N ILE A 67 -2.08 -5.73 -11.17
CA ILE A 67 -2.69 -5.52 -9.86
C ILE A 67 -2.02 -4.30 -9.22
N CYS A 68 -2.81 -3.27 -8.91
CA CYS A 68 -2.34 -2.08 -8.24
C CYS A 68 -2.92 -2.03 -6.82
N ILE A 69 -2.08 -1.97 -5.79
CA ILE A 69 -2.52 -1.97 -4.38
C ILE A 69 -1.86 -0.85 -3.59
N LEU A 70 -2.51 -0.44 -2.50
CA LEU A 70 -1.96 0.48 -1.51
C LEU A 70 -1.60 -0.29 -0.25
N LEU A 71 -0.50 0.09 0.39
CA LEU A 71 0.00 -0.55 1.60
C LEU A 71 0.26 0.49 2.69
N HIS A 72 -0.32 0.26 3.87
CA HIS A 72 0.03 0.99 5.08
C HIS A 72 0.95 0.12 5.96
N PRO A 73 2.20 0.56 6.21
CA PRO A 73 3.19 -0.25 6.93
C PRO A 73 2.96 -0.37 8.45
N GLY A 74 1.96 0.30 9.01
CA GLY A 74 1.90 0.58 10.45
C GLY A 74 2.81 1.75 10.83
N THR A 75 3.11 1.88 12.11
CA THR A 75 4.09 2.86 12.61
C THR A 75 5.44 2.18 12.70
N VAL A 76 6.38 2.56 11.84
CA VAL A 76 7.69 1.90 11.70
C VAL A 76 8.79 2.79 12.22
N ASP A 77 9.68 2.24 13.05
CA ASP A 77 10.82 2.95 13.64
C ASP A 77 11.83 3.41 12.56
N THR A 78 11.62 4.65 12.15
CA THR A 78 12.29 5.37 11.06
C THR A 78 12.39 6.84 11.42
N ASP A 79 13.26 7.58 10.73
CA ASP A 79 13.41 9.03 10.92
C ASP A 79 12.08 9.78 10.71
N LEU A 80 11.24 9.33 9.77
CA LEU A 80 9.92 9.91 9.54
C LEU A 80 9.00 9.78 10.76
N SER A 81 9.02 8.63 11.43
CA SER A 81 8.14 8.35 12.56
C SER A 81 8.66 8.90 13.89
N ARG A 82 9.98 9.05 14.04
CA ARG A 82 10.67 9.32 15.32
C ARG A 82 10.04 10.48 16.11
N PRO A 83 9.69 11.63 15.51
CA PRO A 83 9.05 12.73 16.24
C PRO A 83 7.63 12.43 16.75
N PHE A 84 7.02 11.33 16.31
CA PHE A 84 5.60 11.01 16.49
C PHE A 84 5.36 9.70 17.24
N GLN A 85 6.40 9.10 17.84
CA GLN A 85 6.31 7.81 18.53
C GLN A 85 5.68 7.91 19.94
N ARG A 86 5.54 9.12 20.51
CA ARG A 86 5.13 9.34 21.91
C ARG A 86 3.80 8.67 22.30
N ASN A 87 2.84 8.64 21.38
CA ASN A 87 1.50 8.11 21.62
C ASN A 87 1.26 6.78 20.89
N VAL A 88 2.31 6.11 20.43
CA VAL A 88 2.18 4.80 19.78
C VAL A 88 1.88 3.76 20.87
N PRO A 89 0.79 2.97 20.75
CA PRO A 89 0.49 1.93 21.72
C PRO A 89 1.64 0.93 21.86
N GLU A 90 1.78 0.34 23.05
CA GLU A 90 2.77 -0.70 23.29
C GLU A 90 2.65 -1.84 22.26
N GLY A 91 3.78 -2.29 21.72
CA GLY A 91 3.82 -3.30 20.67
C GLY A 91 3.30 -2.84 19.29
N LYS A 92 3.00 -1.55 19.08
CA LYS A 92 2.58 -0.99 17.78
C LYS A 92 3.62 -0.09 17.10
N LEU A 93 4.81 0.02 17.69
CA LEU A 93 6.00 0.55 17.02
C LEU A 93 6.78 -0.63 16.44
N PHE A 94 6.84 -0.73 15.12
CA PHE A 94 7.43 -1.87 14.43
C PHE A 94 8.86 -1.60 14.00
N THR A 95 9.67 -2.66 13.95
CA THR A 95 10.96 -2.62 13.25
C THR A 95 10.74 -2.54 11.73
N LYS A 96 11.77 -2.08 11.01
CA LYS A 96 11.73 -2.01 9.54
C LYS A 96 11.55 -3.41 8.95
N GLU A 97 12.26 -4.39 9.50
CA GLU A 97 12.27 -5.78 9.06
C GLU A 97 10.88 -6.41 9.20
N PHE A 98 10.22 -6.22 10.35
CA PHE A 98 8.86 -6.69 10.58
C PHE A 98 7.89 -6.09 9.56
N SER A 99 7.93 -4.76 9.40
CA SER A 99 7.05 -4.08 8.45
C SER A 99 7.27 -4.58 7.02
N VAL A 100 8.53 -4.71 6.57
CA VAL A 100 8.86 -5.17 5.23
C VAL A 100 8.40 -6.60 5.01
N GLN A 101 8.65 -7.52 5.96
CA GLN A 101 8.18 -8.90 5.88
C GLN A 101 6.66 -8.99 5.72
N LYS A 102 5.92 -8.19 6.50
CA LYS A 102 4.46 -8.12 6.43
C LYS A 102 3.97 -7.62 5.07
N LEU A 103 4.57 -6.53 4.57
CA LEU A 103 4.20 -5.96 3.27
C LEU A 103 4.54 -6.90 2.11
N LEU A 104 5.71 -7.54 2.13
CA LEU A 104 6.10 -8.54 1.15
C LEU A 104 5.15 -9.74 1.16
N ASN A 105 4.70 -10.18 2.34
CA ASN A 105 3.71 -11.25 2.43
C ASN A 105 2.38 -10.87 1.75
N ILE A 106 1.91 -9.63 1.92
CA ILE A 106 0.71 -9.14 1.22
C ILE A 106 0.96 -9.14 -0.30
N ILE A 107 2.05 -8.50 -0.74
CA ILE A 107 2.43 -8.43 -2.16
C ILE A 107 2.51 -9.83 -2.78
N ASN A 108 3.06 -10.82 -2.07
CA ASN A 108 3.21 -12.19 -2.54
C ASN A 108 1.91 -12.99 -2.56
N ASN A 109 0.86 -12.54 -1.87
CA ASN A 109 -0.42 -13.25 -1.80
C ASN A 109 -1.61 -12.57 -2.49
N VAL A 110 -1.51 -11.29 -2.87
CA VAL A 110 -2.64 -10.60 -3.56
C VAL A 110 -3.07 -11.30 -4.84
N LYS A 111 -4.38 -11.26 -5.10
CA LYS A 111 -5.05 -11.84 -6.27
C LYS A 111 -5.76 -10.76 -7.08
N SER A 112 -6.30 -11.14 -8.25
CA SER A 112 -6.98 -10.19 -9.14
C SER A 112 -8.16 -9.47 -8.48
N HIS A 113 -8.87 -10.12 -7.55
CA HIS A 113 -9.97 -9.50 -6.79
C HIS A 113 -9.49 -8.47 -5.74
N ASP A 114 -8.19 -8.39 -5.47
CA ASP A 114 -7.60 -7.38 -4.60
C ASP A 114 -7.16 -6.12 -5.33
N ASN A 115 -7.32 -6.09 -6.66
CA ASN A 115 -6.92 -4.95 -7.46
C ASN A 115 -7.64 -3.66 -7.02
N GLY A 116 -6.84 -2.64 -6.74
CA GLY A 116 -7.30 -1.35 -6.27
C GLY A 116 -7.82 -1.36 -4.83
N LYS A 117 -7.38 -2.29 -3.97
CA LYS A 117 -7.63 -2.26 -2.52
C LYS A 117 -6.49 -1.58 -1.75
N PHE A 118 -6.79 -1.19 -0.52
CA PHE A 118 -5.85 -0.59 0.42
C PHE A 118 -5.71 -1.48 1.66
N PHE A 119 -4.50 -1.97 1.93
CA PHE A 119 -4.25 -2.90 3.04
C PHE A 119 -3.37 -2.29 4.14
N ALA A 120 -3.67 -2.63 5.39
CA ALA A 120 -2.74 -2.51 6.50
C ALA A 120 -1.72 -3.66 6.51
N TRP A 121 -0.62 -3.47 7.25
CA TRP A 121 0.44 -4.47 7.46
C TRP A 121 -0.06 -5.84 7.94
N ASP A 122 -1.21 -5.91 8.59
CA ASP A 122 -1.84 -7.15 9.08
C ASP A 122 -2.76 -7.81 8.03
N GLY A 123 -2.87 -7.24 6.83
CA GLY A 123 -3.72 -7.72 5.75
C GLY A 123 -5.16 -7.22 5.82
N GLN A 124 -5.55 -6.44 6.84
CA GLN A 124 -6.88 -5.85 6.89
C GLN A 124 -7.05 -4.77 5.81
N GLU A 125 -8.21 -4.74 5.18
CA GLU A 125 -8.57 -3.67 4.27
C GLU A 125 -8.86 -2.38 5.06
N ILE A 126 -8.29 -1.27 4.59
CA ILE A 126 -8.52 0.07 5.13
C ILE A 126 -9.56 0.75 4.23
N PRO A 127 -10.63 1.34 4.80
CA PRO A 127 -11.61 2.08 4.00
C PRO A 127 -10.98 3.27 3.29
N TRP A 128 -11.61 3.75 2.23
CA TRP A 128 -11.18 4.94 1.49
C TRP A 128 -11.37 6.21 2.27
#